data_AF-A0A923TUU0-F1
#
_entry.id   AF-A0A923TUU0-F1
#
_cell.length_a   1.000
_cell.length_b   1.000
_cell.length_c   1.000
_cell.angle_alpha   90.00
_cell.angle_beta   90.00
_cell.angle_gamma   90.00
#
_symmetry.space_group_name_H-M   'P 1'
#
loop_
_entity.id
_entity.type
_entity.pdbx_description
1 polymer ?
#
loop_
_entity_poly.entity_id
_entity_poly.type
_entity_poly.pdbx_seq_one_letter_code
_entity_poly.pdbx_strand_id
1 'polypeptide(L)'
;MINPLNYKRVELSAEDIAVLRRQVLQGPETRSFDEDPHFGAQISALGIFQEVGTLNDQLADYLYDSKTKERVNRKSIRAEMIEYHGHTGVRIWSEACAHLDLRLRGARELLHPKLSFSRDGSLSELVFFPESIAKIAKLAGAELVIVREWALNTVFGGFDRTKRYYEANPWELIQNDSLRYTKLIETRKIAFLGTHDFVAHIAGLNSESLTRLQVLARSVHSRLNAYFSNIQQPPIYSLVLPYAAGLLLDDLAQPGNYEASARQEVLEIVLNAIDLKLTDPRQSRFLTKFPNAYEKLILLARESTAVNIKPRAASLCAELVQELKLLSTPLSA
;
A
#
# COMPACT_ATOMS: atom_id res chain seq x y z
N MET A 1 16.64 -39.32 -2.76
CA MET A 1 17.65 -38.27 -2.98
C MET A 1 16.94 -36.95 -3.25
N ILE A 2 17.01 -36.01 -2.32
CA ILE A 2 16.50 -34.64 -2.50
C ILE A 2 17.64 -33.88 -3.15
N ASN A 3 17.44 -33.36 -4.36
CA ASN A 3 18.38 -32.39 -4.92
C ASN A 3 18.31 -31.18 -3.97
N PRO A 4 19.40 -30.78 -3.29
CA PRO A 4 19.36 -29.61 -2.43
C PRO A 4 18.90 -28.45 -3.31
N LEU A 5 17.78 -27.83 -2.94
CA LEU A 5 17.25 -26.68 -3.65
C LEU A 5 18.28 -25.55 -3.46
N ASN A 6 19.19 -25.43 -4.43
CA ASN A 6 20.30 -24.49 -4.40
C ASN A 6 19.80 -23.09 -4.79
N TYR A 7 19.26 -22.36 -3.83
CA TYR A 7 19.27 -20.90 -3.89
C TYR A 7 20.52 -20.37 -3.17
N LYS A 8 20.96 -19.18 -3.57
CA LYS A 8 22.07 -18.46 -2.94
C LYS A 8 21.50 -17.37 -2.04
N ARG A 9 21.99 -17.27 -0.80
CA ARG A 9 21.69 -16.12 0.05
C ARG A 9 22.32 -14.85 -0.53
N VAL A 10 21.53 -13.78 -0.61
CA VAL A 10 21.98 -12.47 -1.07
C VAL A 10 22.17 -11.58 0.15
N GLU A 11 23.40 -11.14 0.36
CA GLU A 11 23.74 -10.14 1.38
C GLU A 11 24.14 -8.86 0.66
N LEU A 12 23.32 -7.81 0.80
CA LEU A 12 23.62 -6.49 0.23
C LEU A 12 24.49 -5.72 1.22
N SER A 13 25.64 -5.25 0.74
CA SER A 13 26.48 -4.32 1.49
C SER A 13 25.84 -2.93 1.58
N ALA A 14 26.36 -2.08 2.45
CA ALA A 14 25.95 -0.67 2.50
C ALA A 14 26.20 0.05 1.16
N GLU A 15 27.24 -0.35 0.41
CA GLU A 15 27.54 0.19 -0.92
C GLU A 15 26.49 -0.24 -1.95
N ASP A 16 26.08 -1.51 -1.94
CA ASP A 16 25.02 -2.02 -2.83
C ASP A 16 23.70 -1.28 -2.60
N ILE A 17 23.33 -1.09 -1.33
CA ILE A 17 22.12 -0.33 -0.95
C ILE A 17 22.24 1.13 -1.42
N ALA A 18 23.41 1.75 -1.29
CA ALA A 18 23.65 3.11 -1.76
C ALA A 18 23.56 3.22 -3.29
N VAL A 19 24.04 2.21 -4.03
CA VAL A 19 23.89 2.13 -5.49
C VAL A 19 22.41 2.04 -5.87
N LEU A 20 21.65 1.12 -5.28
CA LEU A 20 20.21 0.98 -5.53
C LEU A 20 19.45 2.28 -5.23
N ARG A 21 19.76 2.93 -4.10
CA ARG A 21 19.16 4.22 -3.75
C ARG A 21 19.44 5.30 -4.80
N ARG A 22 20.68 5.39 -5.30
CA ARG A 22 21.05 6.34 -6.37
C ARG A 22 20.28 6.06 -7.66
N GLN A 23 20.12 4.79 -8.02
CA GLN A 23 19.37 4.39 -9.22
C GLN A 23 17.88 4.73 -9.10
N VAL A 24 17.27 4.60 -7.92
CA VAL A 24 15.91 5.08 -7.65
C VAL A 24 15.84 6.59 -7.78
N LEU A 25 16.74 7.31 -7.12
CA LEU A 25 16.77 8.79 -7.11
C LEU A 25 16.91 9.38 -8.52
N GLN A 26 17.76 8.79 -9.36
CA GLN A 26 18.01 9.22 -10.73
C GLN A 26 16.95 8.70 -11.74
N GLY A 27 16.07 7.82 -11.30
CA GLY A 27 15.04 7.20 -12.14
C GLY A 27 13.82 8.09 -12.42
N PRO A 28 12.92 7.62 -13.29
CA PRO A 28 11.61 8.24 -13.47
C PRO A 28 10.79 8.13 -12.16
N GLU A 29 9.77 8.98 -12.02
CA GLU A 29 8.88 8.98 -10.85
C GLU A 29 8.18 7.63 -10.64
N THR A 30 7.87 6.94 -11.73
CA THR A 30 7.30 5.58 -11.72
C THR A 30 8.09 4.75 -12.73
N ARG A 31 8.65 3.62 -12.28
CA ARG A 31 9.37 2.66 -13.13
C ARG A 31 8.63 1.33 -13.14
N SER A 32 8.41 0.78 -14.34
CA SER A 32 7.68 -0.48 -14.49
C SER A 32 8.55 -1.70 -14.19
N PHE A 33 7.94 -2.75 -13.62
CA PHE A 33 8.56 -4.08 -13.60
C PHE A 33 8.73 -4.67 -15.00
N ASP A 34 7.94 -4.25 -16.00
CA ASP A 34 8.11 -4.72 -17.38
C ASP A 34 9.35 -4.12 -18.06
N GLU A 35 9.72 -2.90 -17.67
CA GLU A 35 10.88 -2.18 -18.22
C GLU A 35 12.19 -2.68 -17.62
N ASP A 36 12.21 -2.88 -16.30
CA ASP A 36 13.38 -3.37 -15.57
C ASP A 36 12.95 -4.34 -14.44
N PRO A 37 12.65 -5.61 -14.79
CA PRO A 37 12.13 -6.58 -13.82
C PRO A 37 13.12 -6.90 -12.70
N HIS A 38 14.42 -6.90 -13.02
CA HIS A 38 15.47 -7.23 -12.05
C HIS A 38 15.60 -6.10 -11.01
N PHE A 39 15.65 -4.85 -11.46
CA PHE A 39 15.66 -3.71 -10.55
C PHE A 39 14.42 -3.67 -9.68
N GLY A 40 13.22 -3.81 -10.27
CA GLY A 40 11.96 -3.88 -9.51
C GLY A 40 12.02 -4.96 -8.44
N ALA A 41 12.49 -6.16 -8.80
CA ALA A 41 12.61 -7.27 -7.85
C ALA A 41 13.62 -7.02 -6.74
N GLN A 42 14.75 -6.36 -7.01
CA GLN A 42 15.73 -6.01 -5.98
C GLN A 42 15.14 -5.02 -4.97
N ILE A 43 14.44 -3.97 -5.43
CA ILE A 43 13.84 -2.95 -4.56
C ILE A 43 12.76 -3.57 -3.67
N SER A 44 11.81 -4.33 -4.25
CA SER A 44 10.72 -4.93 -3.46
C SER A 44 11.22 -6.04 -2.54
N ALA A 45 12.18 -6.86 -2.98
CA ALA A 45 12.76 -7.90 -2.12
C ALA A 45 13.47 -7.27 -0.91
N LEU A 46 14.19 -6.16 -1.12
CA LEU A 46 14.83 -5.41 -0.03
C LEU A 46 13.79 -4.84 0.95
N GLY A 47 12.76 -4.15 0.45
CA GLY A 47 11.72 -3.58 1.32
C GLY A 47 10.97 -4.64 2.13
N ILE A 48 10.57 -5.74 1.48
CA ILE A 48 9.96 -6.89 2.17
C ILE A 48 10.90 -7.48 3.23
N PHE A 49 12.17 -7.73 2.87
CA PHE A 49 13.16 -8.26 3.82
C PHE A 49 13.34 -7.36 5.05
N GLN A 50 13.37 -6.04 4.87
CA GLN A 50 13.49 -5.07 5.96
C GLN A 50 12.27 -5.12 6.91
N GLU A 51 11.07 -5.22 6.34
CA GLU A 51 9.80 -5.19 7.07
C GLU A 51 9.54 -6.48 7.87
N VAL A 52 9.90 -7.65 7.34
CA VAL A 52 9.56 -8.93 7.97
C VAL A 52 10.07 -9.02 9.41
N GLY A 53 9.19 -9.49 10.31
CA GLY A 53 9.45 -9.62 11.74
C GLY A 53 9.37 -8.32 12.53
N THR A 54 9.07 -7.17 11.90
CA THR A 54 8.95 -5.85 12.55
C THR A 54 7.50 -5.41 12.73
N LEU A 55 7.26 -4.28 13.41
CA LEU A 55 5.89 -3.74 13.54
C LEU A 55 5.21 -3.41 12.19
N ASN A 56 5.98 -3.26 11.11
CA ASN A 56 5.47 -2.96 9.77
C ASN A 56 5.20 -4.21 8.92
N ASP A 57 5.57 -5.40 9.38
CA ASP A 57 5.27 -6.68 8.72
C ASP A 57 3.76 -6.95 8.73
N GLN A 58 3.06 -6.60 7.65
CA GLN A 58 1.63 -6.89 7.53
C GLN A 58 1.37 -8.35 7.18
N LEU A 59 2.33 -9.04 6.56
CA LEU A 59 2.20 -10.45 6.19
C LEU A 59 2.10 -11.34 7.44
N ALA A 60 2.80 -10.98 8.52
CA ALA A 60 2.74 -11.66 9.81
C ALA A 60 1.32 -11.79 10.39
N ASP A 61 0.39 -10.89 10.05
CA ASP A 61 -0.98 -10.96 10.54
C ASP A 61 -1.79 -12.09 9.91
N TYR A 62 -1.26 -12.70 8.84
CA TYR A 62 -1.88 -13.81 8.11
C TYR A 62 -1.12 -15.14 8.27
N LEU A 63 -0.07 -15.17 9.09
CA LEU A 63 0.76 -16.35 9.34
C LEU A 63 0.36 -17.04 10.65
N TYR A 64 -0.03 -18.31 10.53
CA TYR A 64 -0.47 -19.14 11.64
C TYR A 64 0.37 -20.40 11.75
N ASP A 65 0.53 -20.92 12.97
CA ASP A 65 1.08 -22.25 13.17
C ASP A 65 0.05 -23.28 12.68
N SER A 66 0.46 -24.15 11.76
CA SER A 66 -0.44 -25.14 11.16
C SER A 66 -0.98 -26.16 12.16
N LYS A 67 -0.27 -26.42 13.27
CA LYS A 67 -0.65 -27.36 14.34
C LYS A 67 -1.54 -26.70 15.38
N THR A 68 -1.11 -25.56 15.95
CA THR A 68 -1.86 -24.90 17.05
C THR A 68 -2.99 -24.02 16.54
N LYS A 69 -2.94 -23.63 15.25
CA LYS A 69 -3.86 -22.67 14.61
C LYS A 69 -3.78 -21.26 15.17
N GLU A 70 -2.82 -20.98 16.05
CA GLU A 70 -2.54 -19.66 16.60
C GLU A 70 -1.68 -18.83 15.65
N ARG A 71 -1.78 -17.50 15.74
CA ARG A 71 -0.96 -16.59 14.95
C ARG A 71 0.51 -16.73 15.38
N VAL A 72 1.42 -16.84 14.41
CA VAL A 72 2.86 -16.93 14.68
C VAL A 72 3.34 -15.66 15.35
N ASN A 73 4.17 -15.80 16.39
CA ASN A 73 4.77 -14.65 17.03
C ASN A 73 5.68 -13.92 16.05
N ARG A 74 5.40 -12.64 15.80
CA ARG A 74 6.16 -11.83 14.85
C ARG A 74 7.67 -11.83 15.11
N LYS A 75 8.09 -11.91 16.38
CA LYS A 75 9.50 -11.97 16.77
C LYS A 75 10.22 -13.27 16.38
N SER A 76 9.49 -14.34 16.05
CA SER A 76 10.07 -15.60 15.58
C SER A 76 10.13 -15.69 14.06
N ILE A 77 9.55 -14.72 13.34
CA ILE A 77 9.58 -14.68 11.88
C ILE A 77 10.92 -14.12 11.43
N ARG A 78 11.52 -14.77 10.44
CA ARG A 78 12.79 -14.41 9.81
C ARG A 78 12.59 -14.27 8.32
N ALA A 79 13.41 -13.43 7.71
CA ALA A 79 13.52 -13.33 6.27
C ALA A 79 14.97 -13.34 5.83
N GLU A 80 15.20 -13.76 4.60
CA GLU A 80 16.45 -13.55 3.88
C GLU A 80 16.16 -13.25 2.42
N MET A 81 17.00 -12.41 1.81
CA MET A 81 17.01 -12.25 0.36
C MET A 81 17.74 -13.43 -0.26
N ILE A 82 17.19 -13.96 -1.35
CA ILE A 82 17.74 -15.11 -2.07
C ILE A 82 17.85 -14.82 -3.55
N GLU A 83 18.74 -15.54 -4.22
CA GLU A 83 18.83 -15.65 -5.66
C GLU A 83 18.61 -17.10 -6.09
N TYR A 84 17.72 -17.30 -7.06
CA TYR A 84 17.44 -18.62 -7.62
C TYR A 84 17.32 -18.50 -9.14
N HIS A 85 18.21 -19.20 -9.86
CA HIS A 85 18.32 -19.09 -11.32
C HIS A 85 18.39 -17.64 -11.85
N GLY A 86 19.14 -16.77 -11.16
CA GLY A 86 19.29 -15.35 -11.52
C GLY A 86 18.13 -14.45 -11.12
N HIS A 87 17.08 -14.98 -10.48
CA HIS A 87 15.96 -14.19 -9.97
C HIS A 87 16.14 -13.86 -8.49
N THR A 88 15.98 -12.58 -8.15
CA THR A 88 15.98 -12.12 -6.75
C THR A 88 14.61 -12.36 -6.11
N GLY A 89 14.61 -12.93 -4.91
CA GLY A 89 13.40 -13.21 -4.15
C GLY A 89 13.61 -13.07 -2.65
N VAL A 90 12.56 -13.37 -1.89
CA VAL A 90 12.59 -13.38 -0.43
C VAL A 90 12.11 -14.74 0.07
N ARG A 91 12.84 -15.28 1.05
CA ARG A 91 12.45 -16.45 1.82
C ARG A 91 12.09 -16.01 3.23
N ILE A 92 10.92 -16.42 3.71
CA ILE A 92 10.36 -16.09 5.02
C ILE A 92 10.00 -17.38 5.75
N TRP A 93 10.44 -17.53 7.00
CA TRP A 93 10.16 -18.71 7.81
C TRP A 93 9.97 -18.32 9.29
N SER A 94 9.49 -19.28 10.09
CA SER A 94 9.41 -19.13 11.54
C SER A 94 10.44 -20.02 12.22
N GLU A 95 11.14 -19.49 13.22
CA GLU A 95 12.00 -20.28 14.10
C GLU A 95 11.19 -21.04 15.17
N ALA A 96 9.94 -20.65 15.41
CA ALA A 96 9.10 -21.22 16.46
C ALA A 96 8.26 -22.41 15.99
N CYS A 97 8.05 -22.57 14.69
CA CYS A 97 7.22 -23.65 14.14
C CYS A 97 7.76 -24.14 12.79
N ALA A 98 7.62 -25.44 12.53
CA ALA A 98 8.13 -26.08 11.32
C ALA A 98 7.23 -25.88 10.09
N HIS A 99 5.92 -25.69 10.31
CA HIS A 99 4.92 -25.59 9.25
C HIS A 99 3.96 -24.45 9.53
N LEU A 100 3.79 -23.61 8.50
CA LEU A 100 2.97 -22.41 8.49
C LEU A 100 1.62 -22.69 7.82
N ASP A 101 0.64 -21.89 8.18
CA ASP A 101 -0.65 -21.76 7.51
C ASP A 101 -0.82 -20.28 7.13
N LEU A 102 -0.92 -20.02 5.82
CA LEU A 102 -1.07 -18.68 5.27
C LEU A 102 -2.55 -18.41 4.96
N ARG A 103 -3.20 -17.63 5.83
CA ARG A 103 -4.64 -17.34 5.75
C ARG A 103 -4.94 -16.05 5.00
N LEU A 104 -4.24 -15.83 3.89
CA LEU A 104 -4.44 -14.70 2.99
C LEU A 104 -4.91 -15.22 1.63
N ARG A 105 -6.11 -14.79 1.20
CA ARG A 105 -6.71 -15.23 -0.06
C ARG A 105 -5.79 -14.85 -1.24
N GLY A 106 -5.54 -15.79 -2.14
CA GLY A 106 -4.75 -15.56 -3.35
C GLY A 106 -3.23 -15.46 -3.13
N ALA A 107 -2.75 -15.54 -1.89
CA ALA A 107 -1.32 -15.41 -1.60
C ALA A 107 -0.53 -16.70 -1.87
N ARG A 108 -1.17 -17.88 -1.72
CA ARG A 108 -0.49 -19.17 -1.92
C ARG A 108 -0.07 -19.37 -3.37
N GLU A 109 -0.85 -18.85 -4.31
CA GLU A 109 -0.62 -18.87 -5.75
C GLU A 109 0.59 -18.02 -6.16
N LEU A 110 0.99 -17.07 -5.31
CA LEU A 110 2.17 -16.21 -5.51
C LEU A 110 3.45 -16.84 -4.95
N LEU A 111 3.35 -17.93 -4.20
CA LEU A 111 4.49 -18.63 -3.61
C LEU A 111 5.14 -19.59 -4.61
N HIS A 112 6.46 -19.72 -4.53
CA HIS A 112 7.22 -20.65 -5.35
C HIS A 112 6.88 -22.10 -4.97
N PRO A 113 6.37 -22.93 -5.91
CA PRO A 113 5.74 -24.21 -5.59
C PRO A 113 6.71 -25.27 -5.03
N LYS A 114 7.99 -25.19 -5.38
CA LYS A 114 9.00 -26.20 -4.94
C LYS A 114 9.83 -25.75 -3.75
N LEU A 115 9.85 -24.45 -3.45
CA LEU A 115 10.69 -23.90 -2.37
C LEU A 115 9.84 -23.69 -1.12
N SER A 116 8.60 -23.22 -1.28
CA SER A 116 7.71 -22.92 -0.16
C SER A 116 7.08 -24.16 0.48
N PHE A 117 6.84 -25.21 -0.30
CA PHE A 117 6.05 -26.37 0.12
C PHE A 117 6.93 -27.61 0.32
N SER A 118 6.65 -28.31 1.42
CA SER A 118 7.16 -29.65 1.68
C SER A 118 6.53 -30.68 0.73
N ARG A 119 7.09 -31.89 0.70
CA ARG A 119 6.64 -32.97 -0.20
C ARG A 119 5.19 -33.38 0.00
N ASP A 120 4.66 -33.23 1.21
CA ASP A 120 3.26 -33.50 1.57
C ASP A 120 2.32 -32.32 1.26
N GLY A 121 2.84 -31.23 0.66
CA GLY A 121 2.08 -30.03 0.34
C GLY A 121 1.91 -29.04 1.50
N SER A 122 2.44 -29.36 2.68
CA SER A 122 2.46 -28.43 3.81
C SER A 122 3.38 -27.25 3.51
N LEU A 123 3.00 -26.05 3.97
CA LEU A 123 3.79 -24.84 3.78
C LEU A 123 4.86 -24.81 4.88
N SER A 124 6.13 -24.97 4.53
CA SER A 124 7.26 -24.89 5.48
C SER A 124 7.81 -23.47 5.58
N GLU A 125 7.82 -22.76 4.47
CA GLU A 125 8.36 -21.42 4.33
C GLU A 125 7.64 -20.69 3.20
N LEU A 126 7.67 -19.35 3.22
CA LEU A 126 7.15 -18.55 2.12
C LEU A 126 8.34 -18.10 1.29
N VAL A 127 8.45 -18.64 0.09
CA VAL A 127 9.44 -18.19 -0.89
C VAL A 127 8.70 -17.61 -2.07
N PHE A 128 8.97 -16.35 -2.40
CA PHE A 128 8.38 -15.71 -3.57
C PHE A 128 9.37 -14.75 -4.25
N PHE A 129 9.15 -14.53 -5.53
CA PHE A 129 10.01 -13.72 -6.40
C PHE A 129 9.17 -12.57 -6.94
N PRO A 130 9.48 -11.30 -6.60
CA PRO A 130 8.68 -10.16 -7.03
C PRO A 130 8.52 -10.06 -8.55
N GLU A 131 9.54 -10.46 -9.33
CA GLU A 131 9.44 -10.53 -10.79
C GLU A 131 8.33 -11.49 -11.25
N SER A 132 8.24 -12.68 -10.64
CA SER A 132 7.19 -13.65 -10.96
C SER A 132 5.81 -13.14 -10.54
N ILE A 133 5.72 -12.48 -9.38
CA ILE A 133 4.50 -11.82 -8.92
C ILE A 133 4.06 -10.75 -9.91
N ALA A 134 4.97 -9.93 -10.44
CA ALA A 134 4.66 -8.92 -11.44
C ALA A 134 4.10 -9.54 -12.73
N LYS A 135 4.66 -10.65 -13.20
CA LYS A 135 4.13 -11.40 -14.35
C LYS A 135 2.72 -11.93 -14.08
N ILE A 136 2.45 -12.44 -12.87
CA ILE A 136 1.12 -12.92 -12.47
C ILE A 136 0.12 -11.76 -12.39
N ALA A 137 0.50 -10.64 -11.78
CA ALA A 137 -0.33 -9.44 -11.69
C ALA A 137 -0.69 -8.88 -13.08
N LYS A 138 0.24 -8.95 -14.03
CA LYS A 138 0.02 -8.59 -15.44
C LYS A 138 -1.04 -9.44 -16.12
N LEU A 139 -1.09 -10.74 -15.82
CA LEU A 139 -2.17 -11.62 -16.29
C LEU A 139 -3.53 -11.24 -15.69
N ALA A 140 -3.55 -10.66 -14.50
CA ALA A 140 -4.75 -10.06 -13.90
C ALA A 140 -5.05 -8.64 -14.44
N GLY A 141 -4.22 -8.11 -15.34
CA GLY A 141 -4.39 -6.80 -15.95
C GLY A 141 -3.88 -5.62 -15.10
N ALA A 142 -3.00 -5.88 -14.13
CA ALA A 142 -2.31 -4.87 -13.34
C ALA A 142 -0.81 -4.81 -13.68
N GLU A 143 -0.25 -3.62 -13.70
CA GLU A 143 1.19 -3.38 -13.88
C GLU A 143 1.81 -3.07 -12.52
N LEU A 144 2.78 -3.89 -12.09
CA LEU A 144 3.52 -3.57 -10.86
C LEU A 144 4.61 -2.54 -11.16
N VAL A 145 4.77 -1.57 -10.25
CA VAL A 145 5.71 -0.46 -10.43
C VAL A 145 6.48 -0.15 -9.15
N ILE A 146 7.65 0.48 -9.33
CA ILE A 146 8.37 1.17 -8.27
C ILE A 146 8.05 2.66 -8.38
N VAL A 147 7.50 3.23 -7.31
CA VAL A 147 7.26 4.68 -7.21
C VAL A 147 8.43 5.30 -6.46
N ARG A 148 9.15 6.22 -7.13
CA ARG A 148 10.43 6.76 -6.65
C ARG A 148 10.33 7.36 -5.25
N GLU A 149 9.40 8.30 -5.05
CA GLU A 149 9.23 8.98 -3.76
C GLU A 149 8.84 8.00 -2.65
N TRP A 150 7.96 7.03 -2.95
CA TRP A 150 7.59 5.99 -1.99
C TRP A 150 8.78 5.10 -1.63
N ALA A 151 9.56 4.64 -2.61
CA ALA A 151 10.75 3.83 -2.34
C ALA A 151 11.82 4.61 -1.55
N LEU A 152 12.04 5.89 -1.87
CA LEU A 152 12.98 6.75 -1.14
C LEU A 152 12.55 6.99 0.29
N ASN A 153 11.23 7.06 0.53
CA ASN A 153 10.66 7.09 1.87
C ASN A 153 10.78 5.69 2.50
N THR A 154 10.00 4.71 2.06
CA THR A 154 9.84 3.41 2.74
C THR A 154 11.08 2.52 2.78
N VAL A 155 11.75 2.30 1.64
CA VAL A 155 12.89 1.37 1.52
C VAL A 155 14.21 2.04 1.94
N PHE A 156 14.38 3.34 1.62
CA PHE A 156 15.64 4.05 1.81
C PHE A 156 15.61 5.21 2.84
N GLY A 157 14.46 5.52 3.43
CA GLY A 157 14.26 6.68 4.31
C GLY A 157 14.68 6.48 5.76
N GLY A 158 15.53 5.48 6.05
CA GLY A 158 16.00 5.19 7.40
C GLY A 158 14.99 4.40 8.23
N PHE A 159 14.56 3.24 7.71
CA PHE A 159 13.62 2.33 8.36
C PHE A 159 13.96 2.06 9.84
N ASP A 160 13.10 2.53 10.74
CA ASP A 160 13.17 2.26 12.18
C ASP A 160 12.22 1.10 12.52
N ARG A 161 12.78 -0.08 12.80
CA ARG A 161 12.02 -1.31 13.10
C ARG A 161 11.11 -1.17 14.34
N THR A 162 11.37 -0.16 15.18
CA THR A 162 10.64 0.08 16.44
C THR A 162 9.47 1.06 16.28
N LYS A 163 9.41 1.79 15.16
CA LYS A 163 8.34 2.73 14.87
C LYS A 163 7.41 2.15 13.83
N ARG A 164 6.12 2.49 13.95
CA ARG A 164 5.19 2.29 12.83
C ARG A 164 5.63 3.26 11.74
N TYR A 165 6.19 2.72 10.66
CA TYR A 165 6.67 3.50 9.54
C TYR A 165 5.51 4.22 8.84
N TYR A 166 4.32 3.62 8.93
CA TYR A 166 3.04 4.16 8.47
C TYR A 166 2.36 5.14 9.45
N GLU A 167 3.11 5.93 10.21
CA GLU A 167 2.59 7.22 10.71
C GLU A 167 2.58 8.26 9.56
N ALA A 168 2.09 7.82 8.38
CA ALA A 168 2.29 8.45 7.07
C ALA A 168 1.37 9.65 6.80
N ASN A 169 0.50 10.00 7.75
CA ASN A 169 -0.51 11.02 7.54
C ASN A 169 0.07 12.40 7.18
N PRO A 170 1.17 12.91 7.77
CA PRO A 170 1.67 14.22 7.40
C PRO A 170 2.42 14.23 6.07
N TRP A 171 3.27 13.22 5.79
CA TRP A 171 4.07 13.19 4.57
C TRP A 171 3.20 12.96 3.33
N GLU A 172 2.29 11.99 3.37
CA GLU A 172 1.36 11.71 2.28
C GLU A 172 0.47 12.92 1.99
N LEU A 173 0.00 13.58 3.04
CA LEU A 173 -0.80 14.79 2.93
C LEU A 173 0.00 15.92 2.28
N ILE A 174 1.22 16.20 2.75
CA ILE A 174 2.09 17.28 2.20
C ILE A 174 2.43 17.02 0.73
N GLN A 175 2.67 15.76 0.35
CA GLN A 175 3.01 15.40 -1.03
C GLN A 175 1.79 15.27 -1.95
N ASN A 176 0.59 15.55 -1.45
CA ASN A 176 -0.68 15.32 -2.15
C ASN A 176 -0.75 13.91 -2.76
N ASP A 177 -0.39 12.92 -1.95
CA ASP A 177 -0.18 11.57 -2.43
C ASP A 177 -1.44 10.94 -3.02
N SER A 178 -2.61 11.40 -2.59
CA SER A 178 -3.91 11.00 -3.17
C SER A 178 -4.01 11.28 -4.67
N LEU A 179 -3.45 12.39 -5.17
CA LEU A 179 -3.47 12.67 -6.60
C LEU A 179 -2.53 11.71 -7.37
N ARG A 180 -1.36 11.42 -6.81
CA ARG A 180 -0.41 10.43 -7.36
C ARG A 180 -1.03 9.03 -7.36
N TYR A 181 -1.59 8.61 -6.23
CA TYR A 181 -2.21 7.30 -6.06
C TYR A 181 -3.36 7.09 -7.04
N THR A 182 -4.27 8.06 -7.14
CA THR A 182 -5.40 7.98 -8.08
C THR A 182 -4.94 7.88 -9.53
N LYS A 183 -3.84 8.58 -9.89
CA LYS A 183 -3.20 8.49 -11.21
C LYS A 183 -2.65 7.08 -11.51
N LEU A 184 -2.04 6.44 -10.52
CA LEU A 184 -1.53 5.08 -10.66
C LEU A 184 -2.68 4.09 -10.89
N ILE A 185 -3.72 4.14 -10.04
CA ILE A 185 -4.84 3.22 -10.14
C ILE A 185 -5.67 3.43 -11.43
N GLU A 186 -5.87 4.66 -11.92
CA GLU A 186 -6.55 4.88 -13.20
C GLU A 186 -5.78 4.31 -14.41
N THR A 187 -4.47 4.06 -14.24
CA THR A 187 -3.61 3.41 -15.23
C THR A 187 -3.30 1.95 -14.88
N ARG A 188 -4.01 1.37 -13.89
CA ARG A 188 -3.82 0.00 -13.38
C ARG A 188 -2.40 -0.30 -12.90
N LYS A 189 -1.70 0.73 -12.43
CA LYS A 189 -0.38 0.62 -11.83
C LYS A 189 -0.54 0.43 -10.32
N ILE A 190 0.12 -0.59 -9.78
CA ILE A 190 0.11 -0.91 -8.35
C ILE A 190 1.56 -0.90 -7.87
N ALA A 191 1.84 -0.13 -6.83
CA ALA A 191 3.18 -0.14 -6.25
C ALA A 191 3.46 -1.48 -5.58
N PHE A 192 4.71 -1.91 -5.64
CA PHE A 192 5.17 -3.09 -4.92
C PHE A 192 6.52 -2.81 -4.28
N LEU A 193 6.54 -2.50 -2.99
CA LEU A 193 7.73 -2.12 -2.24
C LEU A 193 7.91 -2.97 -0.98
N GLY A 194 6.81 -3.34 -0.32
CA GLY A 194 6.84 -4.01 0.97
C GLY A 194 5.78 -5.09 1.17
N THR A 195 5.70 -5.58 2.40
CA THR A 195 4.71 -6.57 2.85
C THR A 195 3.29 -6.00 2.83
N HIS A 196 3.12 -4.70 3.12
CA HIS A 196 1.85 -4.01 2.94
C HIS A 196 1.31 -4.21 1.52
N ASP A 197 2.11 -3.87 0.51
CA ASP A 197 1.63 -3.90 -0.88
C ASP A 197 1.28 -5.32 -1.32
N PHE A 198 2.10 -6.29 -0.89
CA PHE A 198 1.83 -7.71 -1.10
C PHE A 198 0.46 -8.11 -0.53
N VAL A 199 0.22 -7.78 0.75
CA VAL A 199 -0.98 -8.19 1.48
C VAL A 199 -2.22 -7.44 1.01
N ALA A 200 -2.09 -6.11 0.95
CA ALA A 200 -3.21 -5.21 0.76
C ALA A 200 -3.62 -5.11 -0.70
N HIS A 201 -2.70 -5.17 -1.67
CA HIS A 201 -3.02 -4.83 -3.06
C HIS A 201 -2.75 -5.95 -4.08
N ILE A 202 -1.84 -6.88 -3.78
CA ILE A 202 -1.41 -7.90 -4.75
C ILE A 202 -2.06 -9.26 -4.50
N ALA A 203 -2.09 -9.72 -3.25
CA ALA A 203 -2.67 -11.01 -2.90
C ALA A 203 -4.19 -11.00 -3.13
N GLY A 204 -4.65 -11.81 -4.08
CA GLY A 204 -6.07 -11.90 -4.43
C GLY A 204 -6.53 -10.92 -5.50
N LEU A 205 -5.61 -10.27 -6.23
CA LEU A 205 -5.93 -9.43 -7.39
C LEU A 205 -6.98 -10.06 -8.31
N ASN A 206 -7.92 -9.23 -8.76
CA ASN A 206 -9.02 -9.63 -9.62
C ASN A 206 -9.19 -8.65 -10.79
N SER A 207 -9.11 -9.15 -12.03
CA SER A 207 -9.13 -8.30 -13.23
C SER A 207 -10.44 -7.53 -13.44
N GLU A 208 -11.58 -8.13 -13.08
CA GLU A 208 -12.89 -7.49 -13.21
C GLU A 208 -13.01 -6.35 -12.19
N SER A 209 -12.68 -6.61 -10.93
CA SER A 209 -12.68 -5.59 -9.88
C SER A 209 -11.69 -4.47 -10.17
N LEU A 210 -10.49 -4.78 -10.69
CA LEU A 210 -9.51 -3.77 -11.14
C LEU A 210 -10.06 -2.89 -12.26
N THR A 211 -10.84 -3.47 -13.18
CA THR A 211 -11.48 -2.69 -14.26
C THR A 211 -12.49 -1.68 -13.69
N ARG A 212 -13.29 -2.10 -12.70
CA ARG A 212 -14.24 -1.20 -12.03
C ARG A 212 -13.51 -0.13 -11.19
N LEU A 213 -12.47 -0.54 -10.46
CA LEU A 213 -11.62 0.36 -9.68
C LEU A 213 -10.94 1.41 -10.57
N GLN A 214 -10.49 1.04 -11.76
CA GLN A 214 -9.89 1.97 -12.73
C GLN A 214 -10.87 3.09 -13.12
N VAL A 215 -12.14 2.75 -13.35
CA VAL A 215 -13.18 3.74 -13.67
C VAL A 215 -13.41 4.69 -12.50
N LEU A 216 -13.48 4.15 -11.28
CA LEU A 216 -13.62 4.95 -10.07
C LEU A 216 -12.41 5.87 -9.86
N ALA A 217 -11.19 5.35 -9.98
CA ALA A 217 -9.95 6.11 -9.85
C ALA A 217 -9.85 7.24 -10.88
N ARG A 218 -10.28 7.02 -12.12
CA ARG A 218 -10.37 8.07 -13.14
C ARG A 218 -11.33 9.19 -12.74
N SER A 219 -12.49 8.84 -12.18
CA SER A 219 -13.45 9.81 -11.66
C SER A 219 -12.84 10.64 -10.52
N VAL A 220 -12.23 9.97 -9.53
CA VAL A 220 -11.55 10.62 -8.40
C VAL A 220 -10.44 11.54 -8.91
N HIS A 221 -9.53 11.03 -9.74
CA HIS A 221 -8.40 11.79 -10.28
C HIS A 221 -8.88 13.02 -11.06
N SER A 222 -9.92 12.92 -11.87
CA SER A 222 -10.51 14.05 -12.58
C SER A 222 -11.06 15.12 -11.63
N ARG A 223 -11.79 14.72 -10.57
CA ARG A 223 -12.36 15.65 -9.59
C ARG A 223 -11.27 16.32 -8.75
N LEU A 224 -10.24 15.59 -8.34
CA LEU A 224 -9.09 16.16 -7.63
C LEU A 224 -8.29 17.14 -8.49
N ASN A 225 -8.02 16.82 -9.75
CA ASN A 225 -7.35 17.74 -10.68
C ASN A 225 -8.17 19.02 -10.89
N ALA A 226 -9.48 18.89 -11.09
CA ALA A 226 -10.37 20.04 -11.23
C ALA A 226 -10.38 20.91 -9.97
N TYR A 227 -10.41 20.28 -8.79
CA TYR A 227 -10.35 20.96 -7.50
C TYR A 227 -9.10 21.83 -7.36
N PHE A 228 -7.92 21.27 -7.63
CA PHE A 228 -6.67 22.01 -7.50
C PHE A 228 -6.42 23.00 -8.64
N SER A 229 -7.04 22.86 -9.82
CA SER A 229 -6.99 23.87 -10.91
C SER A 229 -5.57 24.45 -11.18
N ASN A 230 -4.54 23.59 -11.25
CA ASN A 230 -3.11 23.94 -11.42
C ASN A 230 -2.39 24.56 -10.21
N ILE A 231 -2.97 24.54 -9.01
CA ILE A 231 -2.27 24.94 -7.78
C ILE A 231 -1.18 23.91 -7.48
N GLN A 232 0.09 24.33 -7.55
CA GLN A 232 1.24 23.44 -7.35
C GLN A 232 1.46 23.06 -5.88
N GLN A 233 1.18 23.98 -4.96
CA GLN A 233 1.41 23.79 -3.52
C GLN A 233 0.16 24.20 -2.74
N PRO A 234 -0.89 23.38 -2.76
CA PRO A 234 -2.09 23.64 -1.98
C PRO A 234 -1.77 23.61 -0.47
N PRO A 235 -2.42 24.46 0.33
CA PRO A 235 -2.24 24.48 1.77
C PRO A 235 -2.84 23.23 2.42
N ILE A 236 -2.23 22.76 3.51
CA ILE A 236 -2.58 21.50 4.20
C ILE A 236 -4.08 21.39 4.51
N TYR A 237 -4.76 22.46 4.94
CA TYR A 237 -6.19 22.37 5.25
C TYR A 237 -7.04 21.96 4.03
N SER A 238 -6.62 22.33 2.81
CA SER A 238 -7.32 21.99 1.58
C SER A 238 -7.00 20.59 1.08
N LEU A 239 -5.96 19.95 1.64
CA LEU A 239 -5.54 18.59 1.31
C LEU A 239 -6.30 17.53 2.11
N VAL A 240 -6.96 17.88 3.22
CA VAL A 240 -7.59 16.89 4.11
C VAL A 240 -8.74 16.11 3.46
N LEU A 241 -9.62 16.77 2.70
CA LEU A 241 -10.69 16.08 1.96
C LEU A 241 -10.12 15.23 0.80
N PRO A 242 -9.22 15.74 -0.06
CA PRO A 242 -8.49 14.92 -1.03
C PRO A 242 -7.80 13.71 -0.41
N TYR A 243 -7.20 13.88 0.77
CA TYR A 243 -6.55 12.80 1.51
C TYR A 243 -7.53 11.73 1.95
N ALA A 244 -8.69 12.11 2.50
CA ALA A 244 -9.76 11.16 2.80
C ALA A 244 -10.23 10.40 1.54
N ALA A 245 -10.37 11.09 0.40
CA ALA A 245 -10.75 10.45 -0.86
C ALA A 245 -9.69 9.45 -1.35
N GLY A 246 -8.40 9.81 -1.26
CA GLY A 246 -7.28 8.94 -1.59
C GLY A 246 -7.24 7.68 -0.71
N LEU A 247 -7.38 7.84 0.61
CA LEU A 247 -7.40 6.73 1.55
C LEU A 247 -8.58 5.78 1.32
N LEU A 248 -9.76 6.32 1.02
CA LEU A 248 -10.94 5.49 0.70
C LEU A 248 -10.77 4.75 -0.63
N LEU A 249 -10.13 5.38 -1.62
CA LEU A 249 -9.78 4.69 -2.86
C LEU A 249 -8.74 3.60 -2.62
N ASP A 250 -7.76 3.84 -1.76
CA ASP A 250 -6.75 2.85 -1.39
C ASP A 250 -7.34 1.65 -0.67
N ASP A 251 -8.21 1.89 0.32
CA ASP A 251 -9.02 0.85 0.97
C ASP A 251 -9.81 0.03 -0.06
N LEU A 252 -10.45 0.69 -1.03
CA LEU A 252 -11.22 0.05 -2.11
C LEU A 252 -10.33 -0.68 -3.12
N ALA A 253 -9.04 -0.35 -3.20
CA ALA A 253 -8.08 -1.06 -4.04
C ALA A 253 -7.61 -2.38 -3.42
N GLN A 254 -7.96 -2.64 -2.17
CA GLN A 254 -7.64 -3.89 -1.50
C GLN A 254 -8.56 -5.02 -1.95
N PRO A 255 -8.05 -6.21 -2.35
CA PRO A 255 -8.90 -7.27 -2.91
C PRO A 255 -10.06 -7.73 -2.03
N GLY A 256 -9.91 -7.66 -0.70
CA GLY A 256 -10.99 -7.99 0.24
C GLY A 256 -12.10 -6.93 0.32
N ASN A 257 -11.83 -5.71 -0.13
CA ASN A 257 -12.71 -4.55 -0.02
C ASN A 257 -13.21 -4.05 -1.38
N TYR A 258 -12.87 -4.72 -2.48
CA TYR A 258 -13.39 -4.38 -3.78
C TYR A 258 -14.91 -4.19 -3.70
N GLU A 259 -15.36 -3.04 -4.16
CA GLU A 259 -16.79 -2.70 -4.24
C GLU A 259 -17.53 -2.63 -2.89
N ALA A 260 -16.79 -2.48 -1.78
CA ALA A 260 -17.40 -2.26 -0.48
C ALA A 260 -18.29 -1.00 -0.51
N SER A 261 -19.61 -1.20 -0.47
CA SER A 261 -20.61 -0.15 -0.68
C SER A 261 -20.47 1.01 0.30
N ALA A 262 -20.24 0.72 1.59
CA ALA A 262 -20.03 1.75 2.61
C ALA A 262 -18.87 2.69 2.26
N ARG A 263 -17.75 2.16 1.75
CA ARG A 263 -16.59 2.96 1.35
C ARG A 263 -16.88 3.80 0.10
N GLN A 264 -17.58 3.24 -0.89
CA GLN A 264 -17.98 3.98 -2.08
C GLN A 264 -18.94 5.13 -1.74
N GLU A 265 -19.90 4.89 -0.85
CA GLU A 265 -20.85 5.92 -0.41
C GLU A 265 -20.16 7.07 0.33
N VAL A 266 -19.25 6.75 1.26
CA VAL A 266 -18.46 7.77 1.96
C VAL A 266 -17.55 8.52 0.99
N LEU A 267 -16.90 7.82 0.06
CA LEU A 267 -16.05 8.43 -0.97
C LEU A 267 -16.85 9.44 -1.81
N GLU A 268 -18.03 9.07 -2.29
CA GLU A 268 -18.87 9.96 -3.08
C GLU A 268 -19.29 11.22 -2.29
N ILE A 269 -19.59 11.08 -1.00
CA ILE A 269 -19.90 12.23 -0.12
C ILE A 269 -18.70 13.16 0.02
N VAL A 270 -17.50 12.61 0.24
CA VAL A 270 -16.26 13.39 0.32
C VAL A 270 -15.99 14.12 -1.00
N LEU A 271 -16.10 13.42 -2.13
CA LEU A 271 -15.87 14.03 -3.44
C LEU A 271 -16.91 15.13 -3.76
N ASN A 272 -18.16 14.97 -3.32
CA ASN A 272 -19.16 16.03 -3.46
C ASN A 272 -18.81 17.28 -2.65
N ALA A 273 -18.25 17.12 -1.45
CA ALA A 273 -17.72 18.25 -0.68
C ALA A 273 -16.55 18.95 -1.38
N ILE A 274 -15.69 18.19 -2.08
CA ILE A 274 -14.59 18.70 -2.89
C ILE A 274 -15.12 19.49 -4.11
N ASP A 275 -16.08 18.95 -4.86
CA ASP A 275 -16.66 19.61 -6.03
C ASP A 275 -17.38 20.91 -5.68
N LEU A 276 -18.08 20.92 -4.54
CA LEU A 276 -18.70 22.12 -3.97
C LEU A 276 -17.69 23.13 -3.42
N LYS A 277 -16.39 22.79 -3.43
CA LYS A 277 -15.28 23.61 -2.91
C LYS A 277 -15.54 24.10 -1.49
N LEU A 278 -16.06 23.20 -0.63
CA LEU A 278 -16.37 23.53 0.77
C LEU A 278 -15.12 23.92 1.57
N THR A 279 -13.95 23.46 1.12
CA THR A 279 -12.63 24.05 1.34
C THR A 279 -12.13 24.58 0.01
N ASP A 280 -11.62 25.81 -0.06
CA ASP A 280 -11.09 26.39 -1.31
C ASP A 280 -9.56 26.25 -1.31
N PRO A 281 -8.90 25.57 -2.26
CA PRO A 281 -7.46 25.35 -2.22
C PRO A 281 -6.61 26.61 -2.45
N ARG A 282 -7.23 27.76 -2.75
CA ARG A 282 -6.54 29.05 -2.94
C ARG A 282 -6.39 29.87 -1.67
N GLN A 283 -7.14 29.59 -0.60
CA GLN A 283 -7.05 30.43 0.59
C GLN A 283 -5.78 30.08 1.35
N SER A 284 -4.95 31.05 1.71
CA SER A 284 -3.78 30.76 2.52
C SER A 284 -4.20 30.59 3.98
N ARG A 285 -4.34 29.35 4.43
CA ARG A 285 -4.65 29.04 5.84
C ARG A 285 -3.71 27.98 6.39
N PHE A 286 -3.37 28.12 7.66
CA PHE A 286 -2.57 27.15 8.38
C PHE A 286 -3.47 26.29 9.28
N LEU A 287 -3.36 24.97 9.17
CA LEU A 287 -4.11 24.02 10.00
C LEU A 287 -3.37 23.82 11.33
N THR A 288 -3.98 24.23 12.44
CA THR A 288 -3.36 24.15 13.78
C THR A 288 -3.49 22.77 14.41
N LYS A 289 -4.53 22.01 14.04
CA LYS A 289 -4.80 20.67 14.54
C LYS A 289 -5.50 19.84 13.46
N PHE A 290 -5.18 18.57 13.38
CA PHE A 290 -5.88 17.65 12.48
C PHE A 290 -7.34 17.40 12.95
N PRO A 291 -8.34 17.42 12.05
CA PRO A 291 -9.74 17.24 12.43
C PRO A 291 -10.03 15.86 13.04
N ASN A 292 -10.78 15.82 14.14
CA ASN A 292 -11.24 14.58 14.76
C ASN A 292 -12.31 13.89 13.88
N ALA A 293 -13.13 14.66 13.18
CA ALA A 293 -14.18 14.14 12.32
C ALA A 293 -13.63 13.31 11.14
N TYR A 294 -12.37 13.53 10.75
CA TYR A 294 -11.69 12.73 9.74
C TYR A 294 -11.65 11.26 10.14
N GLU A 295 -11.14 10.94 11.33
CA GLU A 295 -10.99 9.56 11.80
C GLU A 295 -12.35 8.87 11.91
N LYS A 296 -13.35 9.57 12.47
CA LYS A 296 -14.72 9.05 12.57
C LYS A 296 -15.31 8.72 11.19
N LEU A 297 -15.04 9.56 10.19
CA LEU A 297 -15.52 9.36 8.81
C LEU A 297 -14.89 8.12 8.16
N ILE A 298 -13.58 7.94 8.33
CA ILE A 298 -12.85 6.76 7.82
C ILE A 298 -13.28 5.48 8.54
N LEU A 299 -13.45 5.53 9.86
CA LEU A 299 -13.94 4.39 10.64
C LEU A 299 -15.35 3.99 10.20
N LEU A 300 -16.25 4.96 10.00
CA LEU A 300 -17.59 4.71 9.46
C LEU A 300 -17.52 3.99 8.10
N ALA A 301 -16.62 4.39 7.21
CA ALA A 301 -16.47 3.75 5.90
C ALA A 301 -16.03 2.27 6.00
N ARG A 302 -15.27 1.93 7.04
CA ARG A 302 -14.77 0.58 7.31
C ARG A 302 -15.80 -0.30 8.05
N GLU A 303 -16.84 0.29 8.64
CA GLU A 303 -17.99 -0.40 9.22
C GLU A 303 -18.88 -1.03 8.13
N SER A 304 -18.52 -2.23 7.67
CA SER A 304 -19.12 -2.92 6.52
C SER A 304 -20.63 -3.24 6.67
N THR A 305 -21.18 -3.15 7.90
CA THR A 305 -22.56 -3.51 8.22
C THR A 305 -23.38 -2.32 8.73
N ALA A 306 -22.84 -1.10 8.72
CA ALA A 306 -23.55 0.03 9.30
C ALA A 306 -24.79 0.37 8.46
N VAL A 307 -25.95 0.36 9.12
CA VAL A 307 -27.20 0.86 8.55
C VAL A 307 -27.12 2.40 8.51
N ASN A 308 -27.72 3.02 7.50
CA ASN A 308 -27.74 4.48 7.34
C ASN A 308 -26.35 5.13 7.17
N ILE A 309 -25.45 4.51 6.37
CA ILE A 309 -24.13 5.10 6.03
C ILE A 309 -24.29 6.52 5.50
N LYS A 310 -25.09 6.72 4.43
CA LYS A 310 -25.21 8.03 3.76
C LYS A 310 -25.48 9.21 4.71
N PRO A 311 -26.55 9.22 5.54
CA PRO A 311 -26.82 10.35 6.42
C PRO A 311 -25.73 10.54 7.50
N ARG A 312 -25.18 9.44 8.05
CA ARG A 312 -24.07 9.52 9.02
C ARG A 312 -22.81 10.10 8.39
N ALA A 313 -22.45 9.65 7.20
CA ALA A 313 -21.30 10.10 6.45
C ALA A 313 -21.44 11.56 6.02
N ALA A 314 -22.63 11.99 5.58
CA ALA A 314 -22.92 13.39 5.26
C ALA A 314 -22.76 14.29 6.49
N SER A 315 -23.28 13.85 7.65
CA SER A 315 -23.13 14.55 8.92
C SER A 315 -21.65 14.70 9.33
N LEU A 316 -20.89 13.60 9.29
CA LEU A 316 -19.46 13.61 9.63
C LEU A 316 -18.62 14.40 8.63
N CYS A 317 -18.96 14.39 7.34
CA CYS A 317 -18.28 15.20 6.35
C CYS A 317 -18.55 16.70 6.55
N ALA A 318 -19.77 17.08 6.96
CA ALA A 318 -20.09 18.45 7.33
C ALA A 318 -19.34 18.89 8.60
N GLU A 319 -19.28 18.03 9.62
CA GLU A 319 -18.48 18.23 10.84
C GLU A 319 -17.00 18.43 10.48
N LEU A 320 -16.44 17.60 9.60
CA LEU A 320 -15.06 17.73 9.09
C LEU A 320 -14.79 19.08 8.43
N VAL A 321 -15.68 19.52 7.53
CA VAL A 321 -15.57 20.83 6.87
C VAL A 321 -15.63 21.96 7.91
N GLN A 322 -16.49 21.85 8.92
CA GLN A 322 -16.60 22.83 9.98
C GLN A 322 -15.34 22.89 10.85
N GLU A 323 -14.82 21.73 11.26
CA GLU A 323 -13.55 21.63 11.99
C GLU A 323 -12.41 22.25 11.19
N LEU A 324 -12.29 21.97 9.89
CA LEU A 324 -11.26 22.58 9.03
C LEU A 324 -11.35 24.11 9.00
N LYS A 325 -12.56 24.67 9.01
CA LYS A 325 -12.76 26.14 9.05
C LYS A 325 -12.40 26.76 10.39
N LEU A 326 -12.70 26.06 11.50
CA LEU A 326 -12.44 26.52 12.87
C LEU A 326 -10.97 26.35 13.29
N LEU A 327 -10.33 25.26 12.86
CA LEU A 327 -8.95 24.89 13.21
C LEU A 327 -7.92 25.52 12.27
N SER A 328 -8.37 26.30 11.28
CA SER A 328 -7.48 26.98 10.35
C SER A 328 -7.44 28.48 10.58
N THR A 329 -6.24 29.04 10.67
CA THR A 329 -6.02 30.48 10.81
C THR A 329 -5.60 31.05 9.46
N PRO A 330 -6.17 32.17 8.98
CA PRO A 330 -5.66 32.87 7.82
C PRO A 330 -4.18 33.24 8.04
N LEU A 331 -3.33 32.95 7.06
CA LEU A 331 -1.99 33.50 7.06
C LEU A 331 -2.11 34.97 6.65
N SER A 332 -1.82 35.89 7.59
CA SER A 332 -1.73 37.31 7.28
C SER A 332 -0.67 37.53 6.22
N ALA A 333 -1.04 38.24 5.15
CA ALA A 333 -0.20 38.52 3.99
C ALA A 333 1.07 39.30 4.35
#